data_AF-A0A843B1N7-F1
#
_entry.id   AF-A0A843B1N7-F1
#
_cell.length_a   1.000
_cell.length_b   1.000
_cell.length_c   1.000
_cell.angle_alpha   90.00
_cell.angle_beta   90.00
_cell.angle_gamma   90.00
#
_symmetry.space_group_name_H-M   'P 1'
#
loop_
_entity.id
_entity.type
_entity.pdbx_description
1 polymer ?
#
loop_
_entity_poly.entity_id
_entity_poly.type
_entity_poly.pdbx_seq_one_letter_code
_entity_poly.pdbx_strand_id
1 'polypeptide(L)'
;MNWKSYGKATAVILVLFAIGLVGYFAFSAAFPDGLEKVMEDNHVEEAEQVWTAPLSYGENWAGALIAGLIGFALTFLLVFLYLKGMRSRQKA
;
A
#
# COMPACT_ATOMS: atom_id res chain seq x y z
N MET A 1 26.59 11.38 16.00
CA MET A 1 25.38 10.63 15.62
C MET A 1 25.60 9.15 15.92
N ASN A 2 24.93 8.58 16.94
CA ASN A 2 25.18 7.22 17.42
C ASN A 2 24.49 6.16 16.53
N TRP A 3 25.07 5.89 15.36
CA TRP A 3 24.53 5.01 14.32
C TRP A 3 24.11 3.62 14.83
N LYS A 4 24.83 3.07 15.82
CA LYS A 4 24.51 1.77 16.45
C LYS A 4 23.24 1.80 17.30
N SER A 5 22.93 2.94 17.94
CA SER A 5 21.71 3.11 18.75
C SER A 5 20.49 3.34 17.86
N TYR A 6 20.65 4.17 16.82
CA TYR A 6 19.58 4.39 15.84
C TYR A 6 19.25 3.11 15.05
N GLY A 7 20.25 2.33 14.63
CA GLY A 7 20.00 1.05 13.94
C GLY A 7 19.20 0.05 14.79
N LYS A 8 19.48 -0.03 16.09
CA LYS A 8 18.71 -0.86 17.03
C LYS A 8 17.28 -0.35 17.21
N ALA A 9 17.11 0.96 17.38
CA ALA A 9 15.78 1.57 17.50
C ALA A 9 14.94 1.33 16.24
N THR A 10 15.51 1.52 15.06
CA THR A 10 14.85 1.22 13.79
C THR A 10 14.47 -0.26 13.68
N ALA A 11 15.37 -1.18 14.03
CA ALA A 11 15.07 -2.61 14.00
C ALA A 11 13.90 -2.98 14.94
N VAL A 12 13.86 -2.41 16.15
CA VAL A 12 12.75 -2.64 17.09
C VAL A 12 11.44 -2.08 16.56
N ILE A 13 11.44 -0.87 16.00
CA ILE A 13 10.25 -0.26 15.41
C ILE A 13 9.74 -1.11 14.25
N LEU A 14 10.63 -1.59 13.37
CA LEU A 14 10.26 -2.45 12.24
C LEU A 14 9.64 -3.77 12.70
N VAL A 15 10.17 -4.38 13.76
CA VAL A 15 9.60 -5.62 14.33
C VAL A 15 8.23 -5.36 14.93
N LEU A 16 8.08 -4.30 15.73
CA LEU A 16 6.79 -3.91 16.30
C LEU A 16 5.76 -3.58 15.21
N PHE A 17 6.19 -2.91 14.15
CA PHE A 17 5.34 -2.58 13.01
C PHE A 17 4.94 -3.84 12.24
N ALA A 18 5.86 -4.77 11.98
CA ALA A 18 5.55 -6.02 11.30
C ALA A 18 4.52 -6.86 12.08
N ILE A 19 4.70 -6.99 13.39
CA ILE A 19 3.76 -7.73 14.26
C ILE A 19 2.42 -6.98 14.36
N GLY A 20 2.47 -5.67 14.62
CA GLY A 20 1.29 -4.82 14.77
C GLY A 20 0.45 -4.76 13.50
N LEU A 21 1.07 -4.74 12.33
CA LEU A 21 0.37 -4.66 11.05
C LEU A 21 -0.32 -5.98 10.70
N VAL A 22 0.31 -7.13 10.99
CA VAL A 22 -0.35 -8.44 10.84
C VAL A 22 -1.50 -8.59 11.85
N GLY A 23 -1.29 -8.19 13.10
CA GLY A 23 -2.34 -8.22 14.12
C GLY A 23 -3.51 -7.29 13.78
N TYR A 24 -3.21 -6.09 13.29
CA TYR A 24 -4.20 -5.14 12.80
C TYR A 24 -4.99 -5.72 11.64
N PHE A 25 -4.33 -6.32 10.65
CA PHE A 25 -4.99 -6.93 9.51
C PHE A 25 -5.92 -8.09 9.92
N ALA A 26 -5.44 -8.98 10.80
CA ALA A 26 -6.23 -10.09 11.31
C ALA A 26 -7.46 -9.61 12.10
N PHE A 27 -7.31 -8.52 12.87
CA PHE A 27 -8.41 -7.89 13.59
C PHE A 27 -9.38 -7.17 12.64
N SER A 28 -8.87 -6.37 11.70
CA SER A 28 -9.68 -5.57 10.77
C SER A 28 -10.46 -6.43 9.79
N ALA A 29 -9.94 -7.60 9.40
CA ALA A 29 -10.63 -8.52 8.50
C ALA A 29 -11.97 -9.04 9.05
N ALA A 30 -12.17 -9.00 10.38
CA ALA A 30 -13.43 -9.39 11.01
C ALA A 30 -14.48 -8.27 11.03
N PHE A 31 -14.13 -7.04 10.65
CA PHE A 31 -15.06 -5.92 10.60
C PHE A 31 -15.42 -5.65 9.14
N PRO A 32 -16.70 -5.78 8.75
CA PRO A 32 -17.15 -5.45 7.41
C PRO A 32 -16.86 -3.98 7.10
N ASP A 33 -16.72 -3.66 5.82
CA ASP A 33 -16.52 -2.27 5.40
C ASP A 33 -17.65 -1.39 5.98
N GLY A 34 -17.32 -0.17 6.39
CA GLY A 34 -18.31 0.75 6.94
C GLY A 34 -19.44 1.04 5.95
N LEU A 35 -19.14 1.00 4.65
CA LEU A 35 -20.15 1.11 3.60
C LEU A 35 -21.06 -0.13 3.55
N GLU A 36 -20.48 -1.32 3.57
CA GLU A 36 -21.21 -2.59 3.52
C GLU A 36 -22.15 -2.73 4.72
N LYS A 37 -21.69 -2.33 5.91
CA LYS A 37 -22.52 -2.28 7.12
C LYS A 37 -23.70 -1.31 6.98
N VAL A 38 -23.47 -0.13 6.41
CA VAL A 38 -24.54 0.86 6.15
C VAL A 38 -25.54 0.35 5.12
N MET A 39 -25.09 -0.35 4.08
CA MET A 39 -25.96 -0.96 3.08
C MET A 39 -26.83 -2.07 3.68
N GLU A 40 -26.24 -2.92 4.53
CA GLU A 40 -26.97 -3.94 5.29
C GLU A 40 -28.05 -3.33 6.19
N ASP A 41 -27.71 -2.29 6.95
CA ASP A 41 -28.62 -1.58 7.85
C ASP A 41 -29.77 -0.87 7.10
N ASN A 42 -29.60 -0.57 5.81
CA ASN A 42 -30.60 0.06 4.96
C ASN A 42 -31.27 -0.92 3.97
N HIS A 43 -31.02 -2.23 4.10
CA HIS A 43 -31.56 -3.27 3.22
C HIS A 43 -31.27 -3.03 1.73
N VAL A 44 -30.09 -2.49 1.42
CA VAL A 44 -29.63 -2.23 0.05
C VAL A 44 -28.71 -3.37 -0.38
N GLU A 45 -29.11 -4.11 -1.42
CA GLU A 45 -28.25 -5.13 -2.02
C GLU A 45 -27.11 -4.48 -2.83
N GLU A 46 -25.91 -5.06 -2.77
CA GLU A 46 -24.80 -4.63 -3.63
C GLU A 46 -25.15 -4.87 -5.09
N ALA A 47 -25.05 -3.81 -5.90
CA ALA A 47 -25.26 -3.93 -7.33
C ALA A 47 -24.14 -4.77 -7.96
N GLU A 48 -24.48 -5.54 -9.01
CA GLU A 48 -23.47 -6.27 -9.78
C GLU A 48 -22.34 -5.34 -10.24
N GLN A 49 -21.10 -5.82 -10.10
CA GLN A 49 -19.91 -5.05 -10.43
C GLN A 49 -19.84 -4.80 -11.95
N VAL A 50 -20.34 -3.62 -12.38
CA VAL A 50 -20.46 -3.27 -13.82
C VAL A 50 -19.11 -2.98 -14.47
N TRP A 51 -18.09 -2.62 -13.69
CA TRP A 51 -16.77 -2.26 -14.19
C TRP A 51 -15.67 -3.05 -13.49
N THR A 52 -14.91 -3.80 -14.28
CA THR A 52 -13.68 -4.46 -13.84
C THR A 52 -12.49 -3.61 -14.25
N ALA A 53 -11.59 -3.34 -13.30
CA ALA A 53 -10.35 -2.66 -13.62
C ALA A 53 -9.53 -3.49 -14.62
N PRO A 54 -8.91 -2.87 -15.64
CA PRO A 54 -8.10 -3.59 -16.63
C PRO A 54 -6.83 -4.20 -16.04
N LEU A 55 -6.40 -3.71 -14.87
CA LEU A 55 -5.27 -4.22 -14.13
C LEU A 55 -5.79 -4.78 -12.80
N SER A 56 -5.64 -6.09 -12.64
CA SER A 56 -5.88 -6.76 -11.36
C SER A 56 -4.64 -6.66 -10.48
N TYR A 57 -4.84 -6.46 -9.18
CA TYR A 57 -3.78 -6.57 -8.19
C TYR A 57 -3.39 -8.03 -7.92
N GLY A 58 -3.96 -9.01 -8.64
CA GLY A 58 -3.72 -10.43 -8.44
C GLY A 58 -4.69 -11.03 -7.43
N GLU A 59 -5.04 -12.29 -7.65
CA GLU A 59 -6.05 -13.01 -6.86
C GLU A 59 -5.52 -13.52 -5.51
N ASN A 60 -4.20 -13.45 -5.30
CA ASN A 60 -3.53 -13.91 -4.09
C ASN A 60 -2.60 -12.85 -3.52
N TRP A 61 -2.29 -12.99 -2.23
CA TRP A 61 -1.44 -12.05 -1.49
C TRP A 61 -0.09 -11.79 -2.17
N ALA A 62 0.53 -12.83 -2.73
CA ALA A 62 1.81 -12.70 -3.44
C ALA A 62 1.69 -11.86 -4.72
N GLY A 63 0.61 -12.04 -5.48
CA GLY A 63 0.29 -11.21 -6.65
C GLY A 63 0.11 -9.75 -6.28
N ALA A 64 -0.65 -9.48 -5.22
CA ALA A 64 -0.89 -8.12 -4.71
C ALA A 64 0.40 -7.42 -4.27
N LEU A 65 1.28 -8.15 -3.58
CA LEU A 65 2.58 -7.62 -3.17
C LEU A 65 3.44 -7.26 -4.39
N ILE A 66 3.53 -8.16 -5.39
CA ILE A 66 4.32 -7.93 -6.60
C ILE A 66 3.76 -6.76 -7.41
N ALA A 67 2.43 -6.68 -7.58
CA ALA A 67 1.77 -5.57 -8.26
C ALA A 67 2.06 -4.23 -7.56
N GLY A 68 2.01 -4.22 -6.22
CA GLY A 68 2.39 -3.06 -5.41
C GLY A 68 3.86 -2.64 -5.59
N LEU A 69 4.79 -3.59 -5.58
CA LEU A 69 6.21 -3.33 -5.81
C LEU A 69 6.50 -2.76 -7.19
N ILE A 70 5.83 -3.29 -8.23
CA ILE A 70 5.95 -2.78 -9.60
C ILE A 70 5.44 -1.34 -9.68
N GLY A 71 4.25 -1.07 -9.13
CA GLY A 71 3.68 0.29 -9.11
C GLY A 71 4.58 1.30 -8.38
N PHE A 72 5.16 0.90 -7.24
CA PHE A 72 6.11 1.72 -6.50
C PHE A 72 7.38 2.00 -7.33
N ALA A 73 7.97 0.97 -7.93
CA ALA A 73 9.18 1.11 -8.74
C ALA A 73 8.97 2.02 -9.96
N LEU A 74 7.83 1.89 -10.65
CA LEU A 74 7.48 2.74 -11.78
C LEU A 74 7.31 4.21 -11.35
N THR A 75 6.60 4.45 -10.25
CA THR A 75 6.40 5.80 -9.72
C THR A 75 7.73 6.43 -9.32
N PHE A 76 8.57 5.68 -8.61
CA PHE A 76 9.92 6.13 -8.24
C PHE A 76 10.75 6.47 -9.48
N LEU A 77 10.74 5.62 -10.50
CA LEU A 77 11.48 5.84 -11.74
C LEU A 77 11.01 7.12 -12.45
N LEU A 78 9.70 7.33 -12.56
CA LEU A 78 9.13 8.54 -13.17
C LEU A 78 9.54 9.81 -12.43
N VAL A 79 9.43 9.81 -11.10
CA VAL A 79 9.85 10.95 -10.27
C VAL A 79 11.35 11.18 -10.39
N PHE A 80 12.15 10.11 -10.35
CA PHE A 80 13.61 10.20 -10.51
C PHE A 80 14.00 10.79 -11.86
N LEU A 81 13.39 10.33 -12.95
CA LEU A 81 13.64 10.85 -14.30
C LEU A 81 13.20 12.31 -14.42
N TYR A 82 12.04 12.66 -13.86
CA TYR A 82 11.54 14.04 -13.81
C TYR A 82 12.54 14.97 -13.11
N LEU A 83 12.97 14.61 -11.90
CA LEU A 83 13.94 15.39 -11.12
C LEU A 83 15.31 15.47 -11.82
N LYS A 84 15.76 14.36 -12.42
CA LYS A 84 17.01 14.32 -13.21
C LYS A 84 16.94 15.26 -14.42
N GLY A 85 15.80 15.27 -15.12
CA GLY A 85 15.54 16.16 -16.25
C GLY A 85 15.53 17.63 -15.83
N MET A 86 14.87 17.97 -14.72
CA MET A 86 14.88 19.34 -14.17
C MET A 86 16.29 19.80 -13.80
N ARG A 87 17.07 18.95 -13.14
CA ARG A 87 18.45 19.29 -12.75
C ARG A 87 19.37 19.50 -13.95
N SER A 88 19.14 18.79 -15.06
CA SER A 88 19.87 19.00 -16.31
C SER A 88 19.53 20.34 -16.97
N ARG A 89 18.29 20.83 -16.82
CA ARG A 89 17.85 22.13 -17.37
C ARG A 89 18.38 23.33 -16.58
N GLN A 90 18.71 23.17 -15.29
CA GLN A 90 19.30 24.24 -14.48
C GLN A 90 20.80 24.45 -14.69
N LYS A 91 21.47 23.53 -15.40
CA LYS A 91 22.92 23.61 -15.70
C LYS A 91 23.24 24.11 -17.11
N ALA A 92 22.22 24.31 -17.95
CA ALA A 92 22.33 24.93 -19.27
C ALA A 92 21.88 26.39 -19.17
#